data_AF-A0A842RV13-F1
#
_entry.id   AF-A0A842RV13-F1
#
_cell.length_a   1.000
_cell.length_b   1.000
_cell.length_c   1.000
_cell.angle_alpha   90.00
_cell.angle_beta   90.00
_cell.angle_gamma   90.00
#
_symmetry.space_group_name_H-M   'P 1'
#
loop_
_entity.id
_entity.type
_entity.pdbx_description
1 polymer ?
#
loop_
_entity_poly.entity_id
_entity_poly.type
_entity_poly.pdbx_seq_one_letter_code
_entity_poly.pdbx_strand_id
1 'polypeptide(L)'
;MKECYYCHSRIETMSYRCKYCGMVFCNLHRLPENHNCEFNFNFQQTENLLYQDALDFMEKDMEVSDIYHYFTTKEYSEKQVFQLLTFFLENSDDIEVRVNCIHALKLLDLDKDTTFLILESTIISDTSQKVKEIAISLAQDLYPNKSKNLIDWLEDE
;
A
#
# COMPACT_ATOMS: atom_id res chain seq x y z
N MET A 1 -33.03 -19.50 -25.22
CA MET A 1 -31.98 -18.58 -25.71
C MET A 1 -31.72 -17.55 -24.63
N LYS A 2 -30.46 -17.18 -24.40
CA LYS A 2 -30.10 -16.15 -23.41
C LYS A 2 -29.73 -14.87 -24.14
N GLU A 3 -29.99 -13.72 -23.53
CA GLU A 3 -29.66 -12.41 -24.07
C GLU A 3 -28.66 -11.72 -23.15
N CYS A 4 -27.79 -10.91 -23.74
CA CYS A 4 -26.85 -10.10 -22.97
C CYS A 4 -27.60 -9.02 -22.19
N TYR A 5 -27.35 -8.90 -20.89
CA TYR A 5 -27.99 -7.87 -20.06
C TYR A 5 -27.62 -6.44 -20.50
N TYR A 6 -26.42 -6.25 -21.05
CA TYR A 6 -25.92 -4.93 -21.47
C TYR A 6 -26.35 -4.51 -22.88
N CYS A 7 -26.16 -5.38 -23.88
CA CYS A 7 -26.40 -5.01 -25.29
C CYS A 7 -27.66 -5.66 -25.88
N HIS A 8 -28.38 -6.47 -25.11
CA HIS A 8 -29.61 -7.17 -25.49
C HIS A 8 -29.52 -8.07 -26.74
N SER A 9 -28.30 -8.32 -27.24
CA SER A 9 -28.09 -9.23 -28.36
C SER A 9 -28.31 -10.68 -27.92
N ARG A 10 -28.90 -11.47 -28.81
CA ARG A 10 -29.09 -12.92 -28.59
C ARG A 10 -27.75 -13.64 -28.52
N ILE A 11 -27.59 -14.48 -27.51
CA ILE A 11 -26.41 -15.30 -27.30
C ILE A 11 -26.70 -16.67 -27.90
N GLU A 12 -26.21 -16.88 -29.11
CA GLU A 12 -26.34 -18.16 -29.84
C GLU A 12 -25.32 -19.20 -29.37
N THR A 13 -24.26 -18.74 -28.71
CA THR A 13 -23.14 -19.57 -28.23
C THR A 13 -23.15 -19.68 -26.70
N MET A 14 -22.00 -19.55 -26.05
CA MET A 14 -21.84 -19.72 -24.61
C MET A 14 -22.13 -18.42 -23.86
N SER A 15 -22.93 -18.50 -22.80
CA SER A 15 -23.30 -17.36 -21.95
C SER A 15 -22.38 -17.25 -20.73
N TYR A 16 -21.96 -16.04 -20.37
CA TYR A 16 -21.10 -15.80 -19.21
C TYR A 16 -21.88 -15.10 -18.11
N ARG A 17 -21.83 -15.62 -16.88
CA ARG A 17 -22.43 -14.96 -15.72
C ARG A 17 -21.36 -14.17 -14.98
N CYS A 18 -21.60 -12.87 -14.81
CA CYS A 18 -20.72 -12.01 -14.01
C CYS A 18 -20.81 -12.46 -12.55
N LYS A 19 -19.65 -12.67 -11.90
CA LYS A 19 -19.60 -13.08 -10.49
C LYS A 19 -19.98 -11.97 -9.50
N TYR A 20 -19.99 -10.74 -9.99
CA TYR A 20 -20.11 -9.52 -9.19
C TYR A 20 -21.54 -8.98 -9.16
N CYS A 21 -22.12 -8.69 -10.34
CA CYS A 21 -23.52 -8.28 -10.45
C CYS A 21 -24.49 -9.46 -10.66
N GLY A 22 -23.96 -10.68 -10.88
CA GLY A 22 -24.79 -11.87 -11.08
C GLY A 22 -25.51 -11.97 -12.44
N MET A 23 -25.45 -10.93 -13.28
CA MET A 23 -26.13 -10.88 -14.58
C MET A 23 -25.41 -11.69 -15.68
N VAL A 24 -26.08 -11.92 -16.82
CA VAL A 24 -25.58 -12.76 -17.93
C VAL A 24 -25.23 -11.91 -19.16
N PHE A 25 -24.08 -12.18 -19.76
CA PHE A 25 -23.50 -11.39 -20.84
C PHE A 25 -23.00 -12.24 -22.02
N CYS A 26 -22.96 -11.61 -23.20
CA CYS A 26 -22.34 -12.17 -24.40
C CYS A 26 -20.80 -12.11 -24.31
N ASN A 27 -20.10 -12.71 -25.26
CA ASN A 27 -18.64 -12.79 -25.26
C ASN A 27 -17.94 -11.39 -25.22
N LEU A 28 -18.55 -10.37 -25.84
CA LEU A 28 -18.00 -9.01 -25.86
C LEU A 28 -18.14 -8.29 -24.51
N HIS A 29 -19.19 -8.61 -23.75
CA HIS A 29 -19.54 -7.95 -22.49
C HIS A 29 -19.30 -8.83 -21.26
N ARG A 30 -18.51 -9.90 -21.42
CA ARG A 30 -18.24 -10.87 -20.35
C ARG A 30 -17.44 -10.26 -19.18
N LEU A 31 -16.66 -9.21 -19.44
CA LEU A 31 -15.84 -8.51 -18.45
C LEU A 31 -16.61 -7.34 -17.81
N PRO A 32 -16.39 -7.04 -16.53
CA PRO A 32 -17.05 -5.95 -15.77
C PRO A 32 -16.95 -4.58 -16.42
N GLU A 33 -15.75 -4.20 -16.83
CA GLU A 33 -15.43 -2.96 -17.53
C GLU A 33 -16.15 -2.82 -18.88
N ASN A 34 -16.53 -3.93 -19.52
CA ASN A 34 -17.22 -3.89 -20.81
C ASN A 34 -18.75 -3.75 -20.67
N HIS A 35 -19.31 -3.92 -19.47
CA HIS A 35 -20.77 -3.82 -19.27
C HIS A 35 -21.19 -2.82 -18.21
N ASN A 36 -20.28 -1.91 -17.83
CA ASN A 36 -20.49 -0.95 -16.74
C ASN A 36 -21.09 -1.64 -15.51
N CYS A 37 -20.43 -2.72 -15.06
CA CYS A 37 -20.89 -3.50 -13.92
C CYS A 37 -21.13 -2.58 -12.72
N GLU A 38 -22.37 -2.55 -12.22
CA GLU A 38 -22.74 -1.75 -11.03
C GLU A 38 -21.99 -2.18 -9.77
N PHE A 39 -21.35 -3.35 -9.80
CA PHE A 39 -20.43 -3.75 -8.76
C PHE A 39 -19.11 -2.98 -8.95
N ASN A 40 -18.90 -2.01 -8.06
CA ASN A 40 -17.66 -1.23 -7.98
C ASN A 40 -16.45 -2.16 -7.87
N PHE A 41 -15.66 -2.21 -8.93
CA PHE A 41 -14.32 -2.79 -8.93
C PHE A 41 -13.34 -1.79 -8.34
N ASN A 42 -13.03 -1.93 -7.05
CA ASN A 42 -11.77 -1.38 -6.53
C ASN A 42 -10.73 -2.52 -6.52
N PHE A 43 -9.96 -2.52 -7.61
CA PHE A 43 -8.64 -3.10 -7.88
C PHE A 43 -8.18 -4.37 -7.16
N GLN A 44 -7.86 -5.39 -7.96
CA GLN A 44 -6.92 -6.46 -7.65
C GLN A 44 -6.67 -7.22 -8.98
N GLN A 45 -5.48 -7.47 -9.53
CA GLN A 45 -4.12 -7.75 -9.04
C GLN A 45 -3.14 -7.42 -10.20
N THR A 46 -1.91 -6.92 -10.02
CA THR A 46 -0.72 -7.63 -9.51
C THR A 46 0.40 -6.67 -9.09
N GLU A 47 1.01 -6.95 -7.93
CA GLU A 47 2.44 -6.81 -7.59
C GLU A 47 3.29 -5.80 -8.38
N ASN A 48 3.24 -4.55 -7.93
CA ASN A 48 4.28 -3.50 -7.90
C ASN A 48 3.51 -2.18 -7.93
N LEU A 49 3.80 -1.29 -6.98
CA LEU A 49 3.34 0.09 -7.10
C LEU A 49 3.89 0.64 -8.42
N LEU A 50 3.04 1.08 -9.36
CA LEU A 50 3.55 1.68 -10.60
C LEU A 50 4.21 3.00 -10.24
N TYR A 51 5.38 3.26 -10.80
CA TYR A 51 6.12 4.51 -10.60
C TYR A 51 5.26 5.76 -10.89
N GLN A 52 4.31 5.66 -11.82
CA GLN A 52 3.35 6.71 -12.13
C GLN A 52 2.36 6.95 -10.98
N ASP A 53 1.89 5.89 -10.30
CA ASP A 53 1.03 6.03 -9.12
C ASP A 53 1.80 6.77 -8.02
N ALA A 54 3.06 6.36 -7.75
CA ALA A 54 3.94 7.02 -6.80
C ALA A 54 4.24 8.50 -7.14
N LEU A 55 4.35 8.85 -8.42
CA LEU A 55 4.57 10.24 -8.88
C LEU A 55 3.30 11.10 -8.77
N ASP A 56 2.13 10.56 -9.12
CA ASP A 56 0.83 11.23 -8.91
C ASP A 56 0.57 11.46 -7.41
N PHE A 57 1.17 10.61 -6.54
CA PHE A 57 1.20 10.80 -5.09
C PHE A 57 2.21 11.89 -4.64
N MET A 58 3.34 12.06 -5.33
CA MET A 58 4.36 13.09 -5.03
C MET A 58 3.95 14.50 -5.46
N GLU A 59 3.06 14.65 -6.45
CA GLU A 59 2.54 15.96 -6.87
C GLU A 59 1.50 16.56 -5.90
N LYS A 60 1.04 15.80 -4.89
CA LYS A 60 0.11 16.27 -3.87
C LYS A 60 0.83 16.40 -2.54
N ASP A 61 0.70 17.56 -1.89
CA ASP A 61 1.07 17.77 -0.50
C ASP A 61 0.29 16.77 0.38
N MET A 62 0.88 15.60 0.65
CA MET A 62 0.20 14.51 1.33
C MET A 62 0.39 14.63 2.84
N GLU A 63 -0.71 14.66 3.58
CA GLU A 63 -0.68 14.70 5.05
C GLU A 63 -0.73 13.28 5.62
N VAL A 64 -0.25 13.11 6.86
CA VAL A 64 -0.31 11.83 7.61
C VAL A 64 -1.72 11.22 7.62
N SER A 65 -2.75 12.06 7.57
CA SER A 65 -4.15 11.66 7.49
C SER A 65 -4.49 10.86 6.24
N ASP A 66 -3.85 11.16 5.11
CA ASP A 66 -4.11 10.47 3.85
C ASP A 66 -3.56 9.04 3.91
N ILE A 67 -2.34 8.86 4.41
CA ILE A 67 -1.72 7.53 4.62
C ILE A 67 -2.57 6.67 5.57
N TYR A 68 -3.08 7.26 6.65
CA TYR A 68 -3.96 6.57 7.59
C TYR A 68 -5.33 6.23 6.97
N HIS A 69 -5.89 7.13 6.17
CA HIS A 69 -7.13 6.90 5.44
C HIS A 69 -7.00 5.71 4.48
N TYR A 70 -5.96 5.69 3.65
CA TYR A 70 -5.72 4.62 2.69
C TYR A 70 -5.49 3.25 3.34
N PHE A 71 -4.92 3.22 4.55
CA PHE A 71 -4.79 1.97 5.28
C PHE A 71 -6.12 1.49 5.88
N THR A 72 -6.84 2.40 6.52
CA THR A 72 -8.07 2.07 7.24
C THR A 72 -9.24 1.71 6.33
N THR A 73 -9.23 2.16 5.07
CA THR A 73 -10.21 1.77 4.04
C THR A 73 -10.01 0.34 3.51
N LYS A 74 -8.94 -0.36 3.90
CA LYS A 74 -8.57 -1.72 3.44
C LYS A 74 -8.37 -1.85 1.92
N GLU A 75 -8.09 -0.75 1.24
CA GLU A 75 -7.77 -0.75 -0.19
C GLU A 75 -6.39 -1.37 -0.48
N TYR A 76 -5.54 -1.47 0.54
CA TYR A 76 -4.21 -2.06 0.46
C TYR A 76 -3.99 -3.19 1.47
N SER A 77 -3.22 -4.19 1.05
CA SER A 77 -2.66 -5.20 1.95
C SER A 77 -1.47 -4.64 2.75
N GLU A 78 -1.17 -5.24 3.91
CA GLU A 78 0.01 -4.87 4.73
C GLU A 78 1.31 -4.84 3.91
N LYS A 79 1.49 -5.80 2.99
CA LYS A 79 2.66 -5.86 2.09
C LYS A 79 2.77 -4.61 1.22
N GLN A 80 1.67 -4.14 0.63
CA GLN A 80 1.67 -2.95 -0.23
C GLN A 80 1.96 -1.69 0.58
N VAL A 81 1.48 -1.64 1.81
CA VAL A 81 1.70 -0.52 2.73
C VAL A 81 3.16 -0.44 3.12
N PHE A 82 3.80 -1.57 3.44
CA PHE A 82 5.24 -1.60 3.67
C PHE A 82 6.04 -1.14 2.46
N GLN A 83 5.70 -1.63 1.26
CA GLN A 83 6.38 -1.21 0.03
C GLN A 83 6.29 0.31 -0.19
N LEU A 84 5.13 0.89 0.07
CA LEU A 84 4.91 2.33 -0.08
C LEU A 84 5.68 3.14 0.97
N LEU A 85 5.62 2.74 2.25
CA LEU A 85 6.34 3.41 3.33
C LEU A 85 7.86 3.34 3.13
N THR A 86 8.39 2.18 2.75
CA THR A 86 9.82 2.02 2.42
C THR A 86 10.20 2.91 1.24
N PHE A 87 9.40 2.95 0.18
CA PHE A 87 9.67 3.81 -0.97
C PHE A 87 9.80 5.29 -0.56
N PHE A 88 8.87 5.79 0.25
CA PHE A 88 8.93 7.18 0.74
C PHE A 88 10.12 7.44 1.66
N LEU A 89 10.48 6.50 2.52
CA LEU A 89 11.68 6.61 3.36
C LEU A 89 12.96 6.68 2.52
N GLU A 90 13.05 5.91 1.43
CA GLU A 90 14.26 5.83 0.61
C GLU A 90 14.39 6.94 -0.43
N ASN A 91 13.27 7.46 -0.94
CA ASN A 91 13.26 8.33 -2.13
C ASN A 91 12.78 9.77 -1.85
N SER A 92 12.19 10.05 -0.69
CA SER A 92 11.74 11.41 -0.38
C SER A 92 12.88 12.28 0.15
N ASP A 93 13.13 13.41 -0.50
CA ASP A 93 14.03 14.45 0.02
C ASP A 93 13.42 15.21 1.21
N ASP A 94 12.09 15.14 1.40
CA ASP A 94 11.38 15.82 2.48
C ASP A 94 11.48 15.03 3.80
N ILE A 95 12.11 15.66 4.79
CA ILE A 95 12.31 15.11 6.13
C ILE A 95 10.97 14.79 6.81
N GLU A 96 9.96 15.65 6.68
CA GLU A 96 8.67 15.46 7.34
C GLU A 96 7.91 14.27 6.75
N VAL A 97 8.01 14.04 5.44
CA VAL A 97 7.45 12.84 4.79
C VAL A 97 8.06 11.56 5.36
N ARG A 98 9.39 11.54 5.54
CA ARG A 98 10.07 10.38 6.13
C ARG A 98 9.70 10.16 7.60
N VAL A 99 9.60 11.23 8.39
CA VAL A 99 9.12 11.18 9.78
C VAL A 99 7.69 10.63 9.85
N ASN A 100 6.81 11.10 8.97
CA ASN A 100 5.43 10.65 8.89
C ASN A 100 5.33 9.15 8.57
N CYS A 101 6.21 8.62 7.72
CA CYS A 101 6.29 7.19 7.45
C CYS A 101 6.67 6.38 8.69
N ILE A 102 7.61 6.86 9.49
CA ILE A 102 7.98 6.21 10.77
C ILE A 102 6.80 6.21 11.74
N HIS A 103 6.07 7.33 11.84
CA HIS A 103 4.88 7.39 12.70
C HIS A 103 3.77 6.47 12.21
N ALA A 104 3.59 6.33 10.89
CA ALA A 104 2.64 5.37 10.32
C ALA A 104 2.99 3.93 10.76
N LEU A 105 4.27 3.53 10.72
CA LEU A 105 4.68 2.19 11.20
C LEU A 105 4.21 1.91 12.65
N LYS A 106 4.22 2.91 13.54
CA LYS A 106 3.72 2.77 14.93
C LYS A 106 2.22 2.51 15.00
N LEU A 107 1.44 3.18 14.14
CA LEU A 107 -0.02 3.20 14.20
C LEU A 107 -0.67 1.97 13.58
N LEU A 108 0.03 1.29 12.67
CA LEU A 108 -0.60 0.38 11.72
C LEU A 108 -0.66 -1.09 12.16
N ASP A 109 -0.25 -1.43 13.40
CA ASP A 109 -0.21 -2.82 13.95
C ASP A 109 0.28 -3.87 12.93
N LEU A 110 1.25 -3.48 12.11
CA LEU A 110 1.74 -4.28 11.00
C LEU A 110 2.66 -5.41 11.50
N ASP A 111 3.02 -6.31 10.58
CA ASP A 111 4.01 -7.36 10.84
C ASP A 111 5.23 -6.82 11.58
N LYS A 112 5.46 -7.40 12.76
CA LYS A 112 6.42 -6.89 13.73
C LYS A 112 7.86 -7.07 13.27
N ASP A 113 8.16 -8.12 12.50
CA ASP A 113 9.50 -8.37 12.02
C ASP A 113 9.85 -7.46 10.83
N THR A 114 8.93 -7.28 9.89
CA THR A 114 9.09 -6.36 8.75
C THR A 114 9.23 -4.91 9.21
N THR A 115 8.43 -4.50 10.18
CA THR A 115 8.51 -3.16 10.78
C THR A 115 9.88 -2.91 11.40
N PHE A 116 10.45 -3.88 12.10
CA PHE A 116 11.80 -3.75 12.68
C PHE A 116 12.87 -3.60 11.60
N LEU A 117 12.80 -4.38 10.51
CA LEU A 117 13.77 -4.28 9.40
C LEU A 117 13.75 -2.91 8.73
N ILE A 118 12.56 -2.32 8.53
CA ILE A 118 12.44 -0.97 7.96
C ILE A 118 13.06 0.06 8.90
N LEU A 119 12.79 -0.05 10.20
CA LEU A 119 13.38 0.86 11.20
C LEU A 119 14.91 0.71 11.24
N GLU A 120 15.43 -0.52 11.27
CA GLU A 120 16.87 -0.78 11.25
C GLU A 120 17.55 -0.17 10.01
N SER A 121 17.01 -0.43 8.82
CA SER A 121 17.52 0.16 7.58
C SER A 121 17.52 1.69 7.61
N THR A 122 16.44 2.29 8.13
CA THR A 122 16.29 3.74 8.27
C THR A 122 17.34 4.31 9.23
N ILE A 123 17.54 3.67 10.38
CA ILE A 123 18.51 4.08 11.40
C ILE A 123 19.94 4.07 10.84
N ILE A 124 20.26 3.11 9.99
CA ILE A 124 21.61 2.99 9.40
C ILE A 124 21.80 4.00 8.27
N SER A 125 20.84 4.08 7.34
CA SER A 125 21.07 4.69 6.03
C SER A 125 20.54 6.12 5.86
N ASP A 126 19.59 6.60 6.68
CA ASP A 126 19.00 7.93 6.46
C ASP A 126 20.03 9.06 6.62
N THR A 127 19.95 10.09 5.78
CA THR A 127 20.89 11.21 5.85
C THR A 127 20.56 12.21 6.97
N SER A 128 19.33 12.20 7.47
CA SER A 128 18.84 13.11 8.50
C SER A 128 18.94 12.52 9.89
N GLN A 129 19.67 13.21 10.77
CA GLN A 129 19.77 12.86 12.18
C GLN A 129 18.41 12.84 12.88
N LYS A 130 17.51 13.77 12.54
CA LYS A 130 16.15 13.84 13.10
C LYS A 130 15.35 12.56 12.79
N VAL A 131 15.44 12.07 11.55
CA VAL A 131 14.73 10.86 11.10
C VAL A 131 15.27 9.64 11.83
N LYS A 132 16.61 9.53 11.92
CA LYS A 132 17.30 8.46 12.67
C LYS A 132 16.88 8.42 14.14
N GLU A 133 16.87 9.56 14.83
CA GLU A 133 16.49 9.64 16.25
C GLU A 133 15.05 9.19 16.49
N ILE A 134 14.13 9.57 15.61
CA ILE A 134 12.72 9.16 15.70
C ILE A 134 12.58 7.65 15.44
N ALA A 135 13.31 7.11 14.47
CA ALA A 135 13.33 5.67 14.20
C ALA A 135 13.92 4.87 15.38
N ILE A 136 15.01 5.35 16.00
CA ILE A 136 15.61 4.76 17.21
C ILE A 136 14.59 4.75 18.35
N SER A 137 13.96 5.89 18.63
CA SER A 137 12.95 5.99 19.69
C SER A 137 11.81 5.01 19.47
N LEU A 138 11.32 4.90 18.23
CA LEU A 138 10.26 3.94 17.91
C LEU A 138 10.73 2.48 18.05
N ALA A 139 11.94 2.17 17.60
CA ALA A 139 12.51 0.85 17.72
C ALA A 139 12.67 0.43 19.20
N GLN A 140 13.08 1.35 20.07
CA GLN A 140 13.17 1.12 21.51
C GLN A 140 11.79 0.91 22.16
N ASP A 141 10.80 1.71 21.77
CA ASP A 141 9.42 1.60 22.27
C ASP A 141 8.80 0.24 21.93
N LEU A 142 8.97 -0.20 20.67
CA LEU A 142 8.30 -1.40 20.15
C LEU A 142 9.13 -2.68 20.36
N TYR A 143 10.47 -2.59 20.38
CA TYR A 143 11.40 -3.73 20.33
C TYR A 143 12.58 -3.60 21.31
N PRO A 144 12.36 -3.34 22.60
CA PRO A 144 13.40 -2.96 23.55
C PRO A 144 14.59 -3.94 23.63
N ASN A 145 14.36 -5.24 23.41
CA ASN A 145 15.43 -6.24 23.41
C ASN A 145 16.21 -6.29 22.07
N LYS A 146 15.51 -6.17 20.92
CA LYS A 146 16.16 -6.23 19.59
C LYS A 146 16.90 -4.92 19.30
N SER A 147 16.32 -3.78 19.67
CA SER A 147 16.88 -2.45 19.44
C SER A 147 18.16 -2.21 20.24
N LYS A 148 18.29 -2.83 21.43
CA LYS A 148 19.48 -2.66 22.27
C LYS A 148 20.75 -3.11 21.56
N ASN A 149 20.74 -4.28 20.94
CA ASN A 149 21.90 -4.80 20.21
C ASN A 149 22.30 -3.91 19.02
N LEU A 150 21.31 -3.30 18.36
CA LEU A 150 21.55 -2.39 17.24
C LEU A 150 22.22 -1.09 17.70
N ILE A 151 21.77 -0.53 18.83
CA ILE A 151 22.32 0.72 19.38
C ILE A 151 23.71 0.49 19.94
N ASP A 152 23.92 -0.60 20.68
CA ASP A 152 25.24 -0.97 21.18
C ASP A 152 26.25 -1.07 20.01
N TRP A 153 25.83 -1.59 18.86
CA TRP A 153 26.66 -1.64 17.64
C TRP A 153 26.93 -0.26 17.01
N LEU A 154 25.94 0.64 17.01
CA LEU A 154 26.10 2.01 16.48
C LEU A 154 26.98 2.91 17.35
N GLU A 155 27.05 2.64 18.66
CA GLU A 155 27.90 3.40 19.60
C GLU A 155 29.37 2.92 19.58
N ASP A 156 29.63 1.72 19.07
CA ASP A 156 30.96 1.10 18.97
C ASP A 156 31.72 1.44 17.64
N GLU A 157 31.07 2.09 16.66
CA GLU A 157 31.65 2.57 15.38
C GLU A 157 32.03 4.08 15.40
#